data_AF-V4A845-F1
#
_entry.id   AF-V4A845-F1
#
_cell.length_a   1.000
_cell.length_b   1.000
_cell.length_c   1.000
_cell.angle_alpha   90.00
_cell.angle_beta   90.00
_cell.angle_gamma   90.00
#
_symmetry.space_group_name_H-M   'P 1'
#
loop_
_entity.id
_entity.type
_entity.pdbx_description
1 polymer ?
#
loop_
_entity_poly.entity_id
_entity_poly.type
_entity_poly.pdbx_seq_one_letter_code
_entity_poly.pdbx_strand_id
1 'polypeptide(L)'
;MIDSTKGISELWVTRQRLEDLYKKILLMDLEYALDKKVEQDLWNHAFKNQINVLQSQAKDKLNVKRGESQASLNLFLENASGFYLQFLQLVCTTFKLDLPFRRKSAAFGVMKEKCPLKTKINSPTKNSCYYICQHCLVHLGDIGMYYNFINILYVDKFWFF
;
A
#
# COMPACT_ATOMS: atom_id res chain seq x y z
N MET A 1 10.33 28.22 -16.04
CA MET A 1 9.45 27.55 -15.04
C MET A 1 9.00 26.17 -15.56
N ILE A 2 9.90 25.25 -15.92
CA ILE A 2 9.54 23.92 -16.50
C ILE A 2 10.23 22.74 -15.75
N ASP A 3 11.07 23.00 -14.75
CA ASP A 3 11.91 21.94 -14.17
C ASP A 3 11.27 21.17 -13.01
N SER A 4 10.27 21.76 -12.34
CA SER A 4 9.66 21.15 -11.13
C SER A 4 8.68 20.01 -11.45
N THR A 5 8.04 20.02 -12.62
CA THR A 5 7.01 19.02 -12.98
C THR A 5 7.64 17.71 -13.45
N LYS A 6 8.81 17.76 -14.11
CA LYS A 6 9.57 16.56 -14.52
C LYS A 6 10.05 15.75 -13.32
N GLY A 7 10.58 16.42 -12.30
CA GLY A 7 11.01 15.77 -11.06
C GLY A 7 9.86 15.05 -10.34
N ILE A 8 8.66 15.64 -10.30
CA ILE A 8 7.50 15.03 -9.64
C ILE A 8 7.04 13.76 -10.37
N SER A 9 6.99 13.80 -11.70
CA SER A 9 6.63 12.63 -12.51
C SER A 9 7.67 11.52 -12.41
N GLU A 10 8.97 11.85 -12.41
CA GLU A 10 10.06 10.89 -12.29
C GLU A 10 10.11 10.26 -10.89
N LEU A 11 9.85 11.05 -9.83
CA LEU A 11 9.74 10.56 -8.46
C LEU A 11 8.54 9.62 -8.28
N TRP A 12 7.42 9.89 -8.95
CA TRP A 12 6.25 9.01 -8.94
C TRP A 12 6.52 7.69 -9.66
N VAL A 13 7.12 7.73 -10.85
CA VAL A 13 7.48 6.50 -11.61
C VAL A 13 8.53 5.68 -10.85
N THR A 14 9.53 6.34 -10.25
CA THR A 14 10.58 5.66 -9.48
C THR A 14 9.99 4.98 -8.24
N ARG A 15 9.02 5.61 -7.58
CA ARG A 15 8.30 5.02 -6.46
C ARG A 15 7.48 3.81 -6.86
N GLN A 16 6.72 3.87 -7.96
CA GLN A 16 5.98 2.71 -8.45
C GLN A 16 6.91 1.52 -8.75
N ARG A 17 8.08 1.79 -9.34
CA ARG A 17 9.10 0.75 -9.58
C ARG A 17 9.64 0.17 -8.27
N LEU A 18 9.82 1.00 -7.25
CA LEU A 18 10.28 0.59 -5.92
C LEU A 18 9.22 -0.28 -5.22
N GLU A 19 7.96 0.12 -5.27
CA GLU A 19 6.80 -0.65 -4.77
C GLU A 19 6.73 -2.04 -5.42
N ASP A 20 6.84 -2.09 -6.75
CA ASP A 20 6.86 -3.35 -7.51
C ASP A 20 8.06 -4.23 -7.19
N LEU A 21 9.24 -3.64 -6.97
CA LEU A 21 10.45 -4.37 -6.61
C LEU A 21 10.31 -5.00 -5.22
N TYR A 22 9.89 -4.21 -4.22
CA TYR A 22 9.68 -4.70 -2.87
C TYR A 22 8.58 -5.77 -2.82
N LYS A 23 7.47 -5.57 -3.54
CA LYS A 23 6.42 -6.56 -3.72
C LYS A 23 6.97 -7.87 -4.30
N LYS A 24 7.79 -7.82 -5.35
CA LYS A 24 8.42 -9.01 -5.94
C LYS A 24 9.33 -9.73 -4.95
N ILE A 25 10.15 -8.99 -4.19
CA ILE A 25 11.05 -9.57 -3.19
C ILE A 25 10.26 -10.29 -2.10
N LEU A 26 9.23 -9.64 -1.54
CA LEU A 26 8.35 -10.21 -0.50
C LEU A 26 7.60 -11.47 -0.96
N LEU A 27 7.29 -11.59 -2.26
CA LEU A 27 6.60 -12.76 -2.81
C LEU A 27 7.54 -13.89 -3.24
N MET A 28 8.79 -13.56 -3.59
CA MET A 28 9.77 -14.54 -4.04
C MET A 28 10.42 -15.25 -2.85
N ASP A 29 10.83 -14.49 -1.82
CA ASP A 29 11.42 -15.02 -0.60
C ASP A 29 11.00 -14.18 0.60
N LEU A 30 9.89 -14.58 1.22
CA LEU A 30 9.30 -13.85 2.34
C LEU A 30 10.22 -13.90 3.58
N GLU A 31 10.86 -15.03 3.88
CA GLU A 31 11.74 -15.15 5.05
C GLU A 31 12.94 -14.21 4.93
N TYR A 32 13.59 -14.20 3.76
CA TYR A 32 14.69 -13.27 3.49
C TYR A 32 14.25 -11.81 3.51
N ALA A 33 13.08 -11.52 2.93
CA ALA A 33 12.54 -10.16 2.91
C ALA A 33 12.25 -9.63 4.32
N LEU A 34 11.69 -10.47 5.19
CA LEU A 34 11.42 -10.12 6.59
C LEU A 34 12.72 -9.96 7.39
N ASP A 35 13.73 -10.82 7.20
CA ASP A 35 15.05 -10.67 7.82
C ASP A 35 15.70 -9.32 7.45
N LYS A 36 15.54 -8.91 6.19
CA LYS A 36 16.05 -7.63 5.68
C LYS A 36 15.13 -6.45 5.94
N LYS A 37 14.01 -6.64 6.66
CA LYS A 37 13.03 -5.59 7.00
C LYS A 37 12.47 -4.87 5.76
N VAL A 38 12.35 -5.59 4.65
CA VAL A 38 11.87 -5.06 3.37
C VAL A 38 10.46 -4.49 3.49
N GLU A 39 9.62 -5.10 4.33
CA GLU A 39 8.26 -4.63 4.60
C GLU A 39 8.24 -3.26 5.30
N GLN A 40 9.22 -3.00 6.18
CA GLN A 40 9.36 -1.73 6.88
C GLN A 40 9.87 -0.65 5.93
N ASP A 41 10.87 -0.97 5.12
CA ASP A 41 11.41 -0.06 4.11
C ASP A 41 10.36 0.31 3.06
N LEU A 42 9.55 -0.65 2.63
CA LEU A 42 8.41 -0.40 1.74
C LEU A 42 7.46 0.63 2.36
N TRP A 43 7.03 0.42 3.60
CA TRP A 43 6.15 1.38 4.27
C TRP A 43 6.79 2.76 4.42
N ASN A 44 8.04 2.82 4.92
CA ASN A 44 8.70 4.07 5.22
C ASN A 44 9.02 4.87 3.95
N HIS A 45 9.66 4.24 2.96
CA HIS A 45 10.14 4.93 1.77
C HIS A 45 9.04 5.15 0.72
N ALA A 46 8.15 4.18 0.49
CA ALA A 46 7.12 4.32 -0.53
C ALA A 46 5.96 5.20 -0.03
N PHE A 47 5.51 5.00 1.21
CA PHE A 47 4.27 5.60 1.72
C PHE A 47 4.50 6.67 2.80
N LYS A 48 5.01 6.30 3.97
CA LYS A 48 5.04 7.15 5.18
C LYS A 48 5.72 8.50 4.95
N ASN A 49 6.89 8.51 4.29
CA ASN A 49 7.61 9.75 4.01
C ASN A 49 6.77 10.71 3.15
N GLN A 50 6.05 10.18 2.16
CA GLN A 50 5.19 10.99 1.30
C GLN A 50 3.93 11.46 1.99
N ILE A 51 3.32 10.60 2.81
CA ILE A 51 2.17 10.96 3.65
C ILE A 51 2.56 12.12 4.57
N ASN A 52 3.72 12.06 5.23
CA ASN A 52 4.20 13.13 6.11
C ASN A 52 4.40 14.46 5.36
N VAL A 53 5.01 14.42 4.17
CA VAL A 53 5.20 15.61 3.33
C VAL A 53 3.84 16.19 2.93
N LEU A 54 2.95 15.37 2.37
CA LEU A 54 1.62 15.81 1.94
C LEU A 54 0.76 16.31 3.11
N GLN A 55 0.85 15.67 4.28
CA GLN A 55 0.17 16.12 5.50
C GLN A 55 0.68 17.46 5.99
N SER A 56 2.01 17.69 5.99
CA SER A 56 2.56 18.99 6.37
C SER A 56 2.05 20.10 5.44
N GLN A 57 2.02 19.84 4.12
CA GLN A 57 1.51 20.77 3.11
C GLN A 57 0.01 21.03 3.22
N ALA A 58 -0.78 20.04 3.65
CA ALA A 58 -2.22 20.15 3.84
C ALA A 58 -2.62 20.81 5.18
N LYS A 59 -1.77 20.71 6.22
CA LYS A 59 -1.97 21.35 7.53
C LYS A 59 -1.47 22.79 7.58
N ASP A 60 -0.56 23.18 6.68
CA ASP A 60 -0.04 24.54 6.62
C ASP A 60 -1.15 25.54 6.22
N LYS A 61 -1.50 26.42 7.16
CA LYS A 61 -2.55 27.44 6.99
C LYS A 61 -2.12 28.58 6.07
N LEU A 62 -0.81 28.75 5.84
CA LEU A 62 -0.26 29.77 4.94
C LEU A 62 -0.18 29.28 3.49
N ASN A 63 -0.44 28.01 3.23
CA ASN A 63 -0.37 27.43 1.90
C ASN A 63 -1.63 27.76 1.09
N VAL A 64 -1.47 28.65 0.10
CA VAL A 64 -2.54 29.02 -0.86
C VAL A 64 -3.08 27.80 -1.62
N LYS A 65 -2.28 26.73 -1.75
CA LYS A 65 -2.64 25.48 -2.43
C LYS A 65 -3.12 24.37 -1.50
N ARG A 66 -3.53 24.70 -0.26
CA ARG A 66 -3.99 23.72 0.73
C ARG A 66 -5.05 22.75 0.19
N GLY A 67 -6.00 23.23 -0.62
CA GLY A 67 -7.01 22.38 -1.24
C GLY A 67 -6.43 21.34 -2.21
N GLU A 68 -5.44 21.72 -3.02
CA GLU A 68 -4.74 20.82 -3.95
C GLU A 68 -3.85 19.82 -3.19
N SER A 69 -3.12 20.27 -2.16
CA SER A 69 -2.32 19.40 -1.29
C SER A 69 -3.19 18.39 -0.55
N GLN A 70 -4.38 18.80 -0.10
CA GLN A 70 -5.35 17.92 0.54
C GLN A 70 -5.92 16.88 -0.44
N ALA A 71 -6.29 17.30 -1.65
CA ALA A 71 -6.74 16.37 -2.70
C ALA A 71 -5.64 15.37 -3.11
N SER A 72 -4.40 15.84 -3.21
CA SER A 72 -3.23 15.00 -3.52
C SER A 72 -2.95 13.99 -2.41
N LEU A 73 -3.10 14.39 -1.13
CA LEU A 73 -3.01 13.48 0.00
C LEU A 73 -4.09 12.41 -0.05
N ASN A 74 -5.35 12.78 -0.31
CA ASN A 74 -6.45 11.83 -0.40
C ASN A 74 -6.20 10.81 -1.52
N LEU A 75 -5.83 11.27 -2.72
CA LEU A 75 -5.51 10.39 -3.84
C LEU A 75 -4.34 9.45 -3.51
N PHE A 76 -3.32 9.95 -2.80
CA PHE A 76 -2.18 9.14 -2.38
C PHE A 76 -2.60 8.05 -1.37
N LEU A 77 -3.46 8.39 -0.42
CA LEU A 77 -4.01 7.43 0.54
C LEU A 77 -4.92 6.39 -0.15
N GLU A 78 -5.69 6.78 -1.18
CA GLU A 78 -6.52 5.85 -1.96
C GLU A 78 -5.61 4.82 -2.64
N ASN A 79 -4.58 5.32 -3.33
CA ASN A 79 -3.61 4.48 -4.02
C ASN A 79 -2.85 3.55 -3.05
N ALA A 80 -2.44 4.05 -1.88
CA ALA A 80 -1.79 3.24 -0.85
C ALA A 80 -2.71 2.13 -0.33
N SER A 81 -3.99 2.44 -0.08
CA SER A 81 -4.97 1.45 0.36
C SER A 81 -5.18 0.36 -0.70
N GLY A 82 -5.28 0.75 -1.98
CA GLY A 82 -5.41 -0.18 -3.10
C GLY A 82 -4.19 -1.10 -3.23
N PHE A 83 -2.98 -0.55 -3.08
CA PHE A 83 -1.74 -1.31 -3.08
C PHE A 83 -1.72 -2.38 -1.97
N TYR A 84 -1.99 -2.00 -0.72
CA TYR A 84 -1.95 -2.95 0.41
C TYR A 84 -3.05 -4.02 0.32
N LEU A 85 -4.24 -3.68 -0.18
CA LEU A 85 -5.31 -4.66 -0.45
C LEU A 85 -4.91 -5.66 -1.53
N GLN A 86 -4.39 -5.18 -2.66
CA GLN A 86 -3.91 -6.05 -3.74
C GLN A 86 -2.73 -6.91 -3.29
N PHE A 87 -1.80 -6.34 -2.52
CA PHE A 87 -0.66 -7.07 -1.99
C PHE A 87 -1.11 -8.15 -1.00
N LEU A 88 -2.03 -7.83 -0.07
CA LEU A 88 -2.61 -8.80 0.85
C LEU A 88 -3.29 -9.95 0.09
N GLN A 89 -4.10 -9.65 -0.93
CA GLN A 89 -4.73 -10.67 -1.77
C GLN A 89 -3.69 -11.56 -2.47
N LEU A 90 -2.59 -10.96 -2.95
CA LEU A 90 -1.53 -11.68 -3.64
C LEU A 90 -0.74 -12.59 -2.70
N VAL A 91 -0.40 -12.12 -1.49
CA VAL A 91 0.21 -12.93 -0.43
C VAL A 91 -0.71 -14.11 -0.07
N CYS A 92 -2.01 -13.85 0.15
CA CYS A 92 -2.97 -14.88 0.51
C CYS A 92 -3.14 -15.95 -0.59
N THR A 93 -3.13 -15.53 -1.86
CA THR A 93 -3.25 -16.44 -3.01
C THR A 93 -1.95 -17.21 -3.30
N THR A 94 -0.79 -16.54 -3.19
CA THR A 94 0.54 -17.13 -3.42
C THR A 94 0.88 -18.17 -2.37
N PHE A 95 0.64 -17.87 -1.09
CA PHE A 95 0.96 -18.76 0.02
C PHE A 95 -0.21 -19.65 0.47
N LYS A 96 -1.34 -19.63 -0.26
CA LYS A 96 -2.56 -20.42 0.02
C LYS A 96 -3.03 -20.31 1.48
N LEU A 97 -3.07 -19.10 2.01
CA LEU A 97 -3.52 -18.85 3.39
C LEU A 97 -5.06 -18.87 3.43
N ASP A 98 -5.63 -19.78 4.23
CA ASP A 98 -7.05 -19.73 4.59
C ASP A 98 -7.23 -18.68 5.70
N LEU A 99 -7.48 -17.43 5.28
CA LEU A 99 -7.94 -16.39 6.19
C LEU A 99 -9.49 -16.44 6.30
N PRO A 100 -10.06 -16.43 7.51
CA PRO A 100 -11.51 -16.53 7.72
C PRO A 100 -12.32 -15.36 7.11
N PHE A 101 -11.68 -14.23 6.77
CA PHE A 101 -12.31 -13.08 6.12
C PHE A 101 -12.21 -13.08 4.59
N ARG A 102 -11.77 -14.19 3.98
CA ARG A 102 -11.61 -14.29 2.52
C ARG A 102 -12.99 -14.36 1.82
N ARG A 103 -13.55 -13.21 1.42
CA ARG A 103 -14.54 -13.22 0.32
C ARG A 103 -13.83 -13.83 -0.90
N LYS A 104 -14.34 -14.96 -1.37
CA LYS A 104 -13.82 -15.64 -2.56
C LYS A 104 -13.72 -14.62 -3.69
N SER A 105 -12.64 -14.70 -4.47
CA SER A 105 -12.28 -13.84 -5.60
C SER A 105 -13.37 -13.61 -6.66
N ALA A 106 -14.51 -14.31 -6.56
CA ALA A 106 -15.72 -14.04 -7.33
C ALA A 106 -16.42 -12.71 -6.97
N ALA A 107 -16.19 -12.13 -5.78
CA ALA A 107 -16.88 -10.91 -5.35
C ALA A 107 -16.28 -9.60 -5.88
N PHE A 108 -15.03 -9.62 -6.37
CA PHE A 108 -14.32 -8.41 -6.80
C PHE A 108 -14.20 -8.24 -8.32
N GLY A 109 -14.82 -9.12 -9.13
CA GLY A 109 -14.73 -9.04 -10.60
C GLY A 109 -13.31 -9.15 -11.17
N VAL A 110 -12.32 -9.50 -10.35
CA VAL A 110 -10.92 -9.63 -10.75
C VAL A 110 -10.81 -10.90 -11.60
N MET A 111 -10.75 -10.72 -12.92
CA MET A 111 -10.30 -11.76 -13.83
C MET A 111 -9.01 -12.35 -13.27
N LYS A 112 -8.99 -13.68 -13.21
CA LYS A 112 -7.90 -14.52 -12.72
C LYS A 112 -6.59 -14.13 -13.41
N GLU A 113 -5.88 -13.13 -12.90
CA GLU A 113 -4.54 -12.80 -13.37
C GLU A 113 -3.68 -14.01 -13.13
N LYS A 114 -3.21 -14.61 -14.24
CA LYS A 114 -2.22 -15.67 -14.22
C LYS A 114 -1.02 -15.10 -13.48
N CYS A 115 -0.72 -15.61 -12.27
CA CYS A 115 0.48 -15.25 -11.53
C CYS A 115 1.69 -15.39 -12.48
N PRO A 116 2.39 -14.30 -12.84
CA PRO A 116 3.48 -14.37 -13.83
C PRO A 116 4.77 -14.94 -13.22
N LEU A 117 4.78 -15.26 -11.93
CA LEU A 117 5.95 -15.72 -11.20
C LEU A 117 6.10 -17.25 -11.32
N LYS A 118 6.77 -17.70 -12.39
CA LYS A 118 7.27 -19.08 -12.57
C LYS A 118 8.63 -19.31 -11.89
N THR A 119 8.95 -18.59 -10.82
CA THR A 119 10.21 -18.73 -10.09
C THR A 119 10.00 -19.55 -8.82
N LYS A 120 11.01 -20.30 -8.38
CA LYS A 120 11.01 -21.06 -7.12
C LYS A 120 10.59 -20.11 -5.98
N ILE A 121 9.36 -20.26 -5.49
CA ILE A 121 8.91 -19.60 -4.26
C ILE A 121 9.43 -20.48 -3.12
N ASN A 122 10.33 -19.95 -2.31
CA ASN A 122 10.72 -20.62 -1.08
C ASN A 122 9.49 -20.64 -0.18
N SER A 123 9.03 -21.83 0.24
CA SER A 123 7.84 -21.95 1.08
C SER A 123 8.12 -21.31 2.44
N PRO A 124 7.54 -20.14 2.76
CA PRO A 124 7.82 -19.49 4.02
C PRO A 124 7.08 -20.19 5.16
N THR A 125 7.49 -19.91 6.39
CA THR A 125 6.77 -20.40 7.57
C THR A 125 5.38 -19.76 7.63
N LYS A 126 4.40 -20.50 8.15
CA LYS A 126 3.04 -19.96 8.36
C LYS A 126 3.07 -18.70 9.22
N ASN A 127 3.98 -18.62 10.19
CA ASN A 127 4.13 -17.45 11.06
C ASN A 127 4.54 -16.20 10.29
N SER A 128 5.52 -16.31 9.38
CA SER A 128 5.95 -15.21 8.52
C SER A 128 4.84 -14.72 7.60
N CYS A 129 4.03 -15.65 7.07
CA CYS A 129 2.82 -15.35 6.32
C CYS A 129 1.78 -14.57 7.14
N TYR A 130 1.48 -15.01 8.36
CA TYR A 130 0.54 -14.30 9.23
C TYR A 130 1.08 -12.94 9.65
N TYR A 131 2.38 -12.83 9.92
CA TYR A 131 3.03 -11.56 10.23
C TYR A 131 2.87 -10.55 9.11
N ILE A 132 3.18 -10.92 7.86
CA ILE A 132 3.04 -9.97 6.74
C ILE A 132 1.58 -9.60 6.49
N CYS A 133 0.63 -10.53 6.66
CA CYS A 133 -0.80 -10.22 6.59
C CYS A 133 -1.23 -9.23 7.68
N GLN A 134 -0.80 -9.46 8.93
CA GLN A 134 -1.05 -8.55 10.04
C GLN A 134 -0.43 -7.17 9.77
N HIS A 135 0.81 -7.14 9.30
CA HIS A 135 1.50 -5.90 8.93
C HIS A 135 0.71 -5.10 7.88
N CYS A 136 0.18 -5.76 6.85
CA CYS A 136 -0.68 -5.10 5.86
C CYS A 136 -1.97 -4.56 6.49
N LEU A 137 -2.63 -5.31 7.37
CA LEU A 137 -3.87 -4.90 8.03
C LEU A 137 -3.65 -3.71 8.97
N VAL A 138 -2.53 -3.68 9.70
CA VAL A 138 -2.15 -2.53 10.55
C VAL A 138 -1.99 -1.27 9.71
N HIS A 139 -1.25 -1.33 8.60
CA HIS A 139 -1.06 -0.17 7.72
C HIS A 139 -2.34 0.24 7.00
N LEU A 140 -3.20 -0.71 6.63
CA LEU A 140 -4.54 -0.40 6.12
C LEU A 140 -5.39 0.34 7.17
N GLY A 141 -5.29 -0.05 8.44
CA GLY A 141 -5.90 0.65 9.56
C GLY A 141 -5.33 2.06 9.76
N ASP A 142 -4.01 2.22 9.70
CA ASP A 142 -3.34 3.53 9.78
C ASP A 142 -3.76 4.45 8.63
N ILE A 143 -3.85 3.92 7.40
CA ILE A 143 -4.39 4.64 6.23
C ILE A 143 -5.84 5.06 6.47
N GLY A 144 -6.68 4.16 6.98
CA GLY A 144 -8.07 4.47 7.37
C GLY A 144 -8.17 5.54 8.47
N MET A 145 -7.23 5.56 9.42
CA MET A 145 -7.14 6.62 10.40
C MET A 145 -6.72 7.95 9.76
N TYR A 146 -5.77 7.96 8.82
CA TYR A 146 -5.42 9.17 8.06
C TYR A 146 -6.60 9.70 7.25
N TYR A 147 -7.45 8.80 6.71
CA TYR A 147 -8.75 9.17 6.14
C TYR A 147 -9.67 9.81 7.15
N ASN A 148 -9.91 9.19 8.31
CA ASN A 148 -10.85 9.70 9.31
C ASN A 148 -10.37 10.99 9.98
N PHE A 149 -9.05 11.17 10.16
CA PHE A 149 -8.49 12.45 10.61
C PHE A 149 -8.73 13.58 9.60
N ILE A 150 -9.03 13.23 8.34
CA ILE A 150 -9.39 14.15 7.26
C ILE A 150 -10.91 14.22 7.03
N ASN A 151 -11.66 13.14 7.33
CA ASN A 151 -13.08 12.95 7.00
C ASN A 151 -14.06 13.09 8.18
N ILE A 152 -13.74 13.87 9.23
CA ILE A 152 -14.74 14.36 10.20
C ILE A 152 -15.86 15.21 9.52
N LEU A 153 -15.86 15.35 8.19
CA LEU A 153 -17.00 15.92 7.48
C LEU A 153 -17.79 14.98 6.59
N TYR A 154 -17.30 13.83 6.10
CA TYR A 154 -18.13 12.99 5.21
C TYR A 154 -17.62 11.54 5.11
N VAL A 155 -18.57 10.61 5.24
CA VAL A 155 -18.58 9.22 4.71
C VAL A 155 -18.24 8.07 5.70
N ASP A 156 -19.27 7.76 6.50
CA ASP A 156 -19.59 6.46 7.12
C ASP A 156 -19.81 5.27 6.14
N LYS A 157 -19.16 5.20 4.96
CA LYS A 157 -19.55 4.17 3.96
C LYS A 157 -18.48 3.27 3.36
N PHE A 158 -17.21 3.38 3.76
CA PHE A 158 -16.17 2.51 3.15
C PHE A 158 -15.58 1.43 4.07
N TRP A 159 -15.94 1.40 5.35
CA TRP A 159 -15.33 0.50 6.34
C TRP A 159 -16.30 -0.44 7.05
N PHE A 160 -17.40 -0.84 6.40
CA PHE A 160 -18.18 -1.99 6.86
C PHE A 160 -18.41 -2.99 5.72
N PHE A 161 -17.62 -4.07 5.76
CA PHE A 161 -17.89 -5.42 5.22
C PHE A 161 -18.24 -5.63 3.73
#